data_AF-A0A317NM83-F1
#
_entry.id   AF-A0A317NM83-F1
#
_cell.length_a   1.000
_cell.length_b   1.000
_cell.length_c   1.000
_cell.angle_alpha   90.00
_cell.angle_beta   90.00
_cell.angle_gamma   90.00
#
_symmetry.space_group_name_H-M   'P 1'
#
loop_
_entity.id
_entity.type
_entity.pdbx_description
1 polymer ?
#
loop_
_entity_poly.entity_id
_entity_poly.type
_entity_poly.pdbx_seq_one_letter_code
_entity_poly.pdbx_strand_id
1 'polypeptide(L)'
;MSDQSVFWADLAEDLNDPEFLREFVLEAVRIKTVDSIINALDQARTESALTKAELARAMSTEPSTIRRLLSSPKNPTLRTVTEAAAALGFRLTLERLDEPGRDLLTAALTSGRARDLAGLEAAVGQFDRAHC
;
A
#
# COMPACT_ATOMS: atom_id res chain seq x y z
N MET A 1 12.32 -20.06 6.58
CA MET A 1 11.03 -19.54 7.09
C MET A 1 11.24 -18.06 7.26
N SER A 2 10.48 -17.22 6.54
CA SER A 2 10.61 -15.76 6.65
C SER A 2 9.96 -15.29 7.95
N ASP A 3 10.46 -14.19 8.51
CA ASP A 3 9.94 -13.57 9.74
C ASP A 3 8.43 -13.26 9.65
N GLN A 4 7.94 -12.97 8.43
CA GLN A 4 6.53 -12.73 8.13
C GLN A 4 5.66 -13.97 8.36
N SER A 5 6.10 -15.16 7.93
CA SER A 5 5.31 -16.40 8.10
C SER A 5 5.08 -16.77 9.57
N VAL A 6 5.99 -16.37 10.47
CA VAL A 6 5.85 -16.59 11.92
C VAL A 6 4.78 -15.64 12.50
N PHE A 7 4.80 -14.38 12.10
CA PHE A 7 3.82 -13.38 12.51
C PHE A 7 2.37 -13.79 12.14
N TRP A 8 2.14 -14.25 10.92
CA TRP A 8 0.80 -14.70 10.49
C TRP A 8 0.34 -15.98 11.18
N ALA A 9 1.28 -16.86 11.54
CA ALA A 9 0.97 -18.07 12.30
C ALA A 9 0.51 -17.75 13.73
N ASP A 10 1.17 -16.79 14.39
CA ASP A 10 0.80 -16.33 15.73
C ASP A 10 -0.57 -15.64 15.73
N LEU A 11 -0.93 -14.95 14.65
CA LEU A 11 -2.21 -14.25 14.51
C LEU A 11 -3.39 -15.18 14.16
N ALA A 12 -3.13 -16.45 13.86
CA ALA A 12 -4.14 -17.37 13.33
C ALA A 12 -5.36 -17.55 14.27
N GLU A 13 -5.15 -17.48 15.58
CA GLU A 13 -6.23 -17.58 16.57
C GLU A 13 -7.13 -16.33 16.54
N ASP A 14 -6.54 -15.14 16.57
CA ASP A 14 -7.24 -13.85 16.54
C ASP A 14 -8.03 -13.65 15.24
N LEU A 15 -7.49 -14.13 14.11
CA LEU A 15 -8.15 -14.06 12.80
C LEU A 15 -9.43 -14.91 12.67
N ASN A 16 -9.78 -15.70 13.70
CA ASN A 16 -11.10 -16.35 13.77
C ASN A 16 -12.22 -15.39 14.16
N ASP A 17 -11.90 -14.24 14.77
CA ASP A 17 -12.86 -13.16 14.97
C ASP A 17 -13.10 -12.41 13.65
N PRO A 18 -14.34 -12.43 13.11
CA PRO A 18 -14.66 -11.75 11.86
C PRO A 18 -14.46 -10.22 11.89
N GLU A 19 -14.54 -9.57 13.05
CA GLU A 19 -14.29 -8.13 13.16
C GLU A 19 -12.79 -7.85 13.07
N PHE A 20 -12.02 -8.54 13.90
CA PHE A 20 -10.57 -8.45 13.91
C PHE A 20 -9.95 -8.78 12.55
N LEU A 21 -10.38 -9.87 11.91
CA LEU A 21 -9.90 -10.25 10.57
C LEU A 21 -10.07 -9.12 9.56
N ARG A 22 -11.24 -8.46 9.55
CA ARG A 22 -11.52 -7.38 8.59
C ARG A 22 -10.65 -6.18 8.85
N GLU A 23 -10.56 -5.75 10.11
CA GLU A 23 -9.73 -4.62 10.51
C GLU A 23 -8.26 -4.87 10.14
N PHE A 24 -7.73 -6.02 10.56
CA PHE A 24 -6.36 -6.40 10.29
C PHE A 24 -6.05 -6.44 8.79
N VAL A 25 -6.89 -7.09 7.98
CA VAL A 25 -6.69 -7.17 6.53
C VAL A 25 -6.76 -5.77 5.88
N LEU A 26 -7.70 -4.92 6.27
CA LEU A 26 -7.81 -3.57 5.74
C LEU A 26 -6.60 -2.70 6.09
N GLU A 27 -6.10 -2.79 7.32
CA GLU A 27 -4.90 -2.07 7.74
C GLU A 27 -3.65 -2.59 7.04
N ALA A 28 -3.50 -3.91 6.91
CA ALA A 28 -2.38 -4.52 6.20
C ALA A 28 -2.35 -4.09 4.72
N VAL A 29 -3.50 -4.13 4.04
CA VAL A 29 -3.63 -3.62 2.66
C VAL A 29 -3.31 -2.14 2.59
N ARG A 30 -3.81 -1.32 3.52
CA ARG A 30 -3.57 0.12 3.54
C ARG A 30 -2.08 0.43 3.67
N ILE A 31 -1.40 -0.17 4.65
CA ILE A 31 0.03 0.06 4.92
C ILE A 31 0.84 -0.27 3.67
N LYS A 32 0.66 -1.48 3.12
CA LYS A 32 1.40 -1.92 1.93
C LYS A 32 1.14 -1.04 0.71
N THR A 33 -0.12 -0.68 0.46
CA THR A 33 -0.49 0.19 -0.67
C THR A 33 0.14 1.57 -0.55
N VAL A 34 0.10 2.16 0.64
CA VAL A 34 0.69 3.49 0.86
C VAL A 34 2.21 3.44 0.70
N ASP A 35 2.86 2.46 1.31
CA ASP A 35 4.32 2.30 1.23
C ASP A 35 4.77 2.07 -0.23
N SER A 36 4.09 1.19 -0.97
CA SER A 36 4.44 0.90 -2.37
C SER A 36 4.29 2.13 -3.26
N ILE A 37 3.18 2.86 -3.14
CA ILE A 37 2.93 4.09 -3.90
C ILE A 37 3.97 5.18 -3.57
N ILE A 38 4.25 5.43 -2.28
CA ILE A 38 5.20 6.48 -1.89
C ILE A 38 6.61 6.16 -2.36
N ASN A 39 7.02 4.90 -2.25
CA ASN A 39 8.33 4.46 -2.74
C ASN A 39 8.43 4.59 -4.26
N ALA A 40 7.38 4.20 -4.99
CA ALA A 40 7.35 4.34 -6.44
C ALA A 40 7.40 5.81 -6.88
N LEU A 41 6.70 6.71 -6.17
CA LEU A 41 6.78 8.16 -6.42
C LEU A 41 8.18 8.74 -6.13
N ASP A 42 8.84 8.34 -5.03
CA ASP A 42 10.21 8.82 -4.73
C ASP A 42 11.23 8.31 -5.75
N GLN A 43 11.04 7.07 -6.21
CA GLN A 43 11.85 6.47 -7.27
C GLN A 43 11.66 7.24 -8.60
N ALA A 44 10.42 7.41 -9.06
CA ALA A 44 10.09 8.15 -10.26
C ALA A 44 10.60 9.61 -10.24
N ARG A 45 10.51 10.27 -9.08
CA ARG A 45 11.12 11.59 -8.84
C ARG A 45 12.62 11.55 -9.09
N THR A 46 13.30 10.53 -8.56
CA THR A 46 14.76 10.37 -8.70
C THR A 46 15.16 10.12 -10.14
N GLU A 47 14.41 9.29 -10.88
CA GLU A 47 14.61 9.02 -12.31
C GLU A 47 14.37 10.26 -13.18
N SER A 48 13.45 11.11 -12.78
CA SER A 48 13.18 12.42 -13.42
C SER A 48 14.20 13.49 -13.03
N ALA A 49 15.22 13.17 -12.23
CA ALA A 49 16.24 14.08 -11.70
C ALA A 49 15.67 15.30 -10.93
N LEU A 50 14.43 15.21 -10.44
CA LEU A 50 13.78 16.29 -9.69
C LEU A 50 14.17 16.21 -8.22
N THR A 51 14.55 17.34 -7.62
CA THR A 51 14.73 17.43 -6.16
C THR A 51 13.38 17.44 -5.44
N LYS A 52 13.37 17.06 -4.15
CA LYS A 52 12.16 17.15 -3.31
C LYS A 52 11.59 18.59 -3.25
N ALA A 53 12.44 19.60 -3.37
CA ALA A 53 12.02 21.01 -3.41
C ALA A 53 11.43 21.45 -4.77
N GLU A 54 11.87 20.84 -5.87
CA GLU A 54 11.28 21.07 -7.19
C GLU A 54 9.91 20.43 -7.31
N LEU A 55 9.76 19.19 -6.81
CA LEU A 55 8.45 18.54 -6.74
C LEU A 55 7.47 19.35 -5.88
N ALA A 56 7.92 19.88 -4.73
CA ALA A 56 7.10 20.74 -3.88
C ALA A 56 6.61 21.99 -4.63
N ARG A 57 7.50 22.65 -5.39
CA ARG A 57 7.16 23.80 -6.23
C ARG A 57 6.17 23.45 -7.33
N ALA A 58 6.36 22.32 -8.02
CA ALA A 58 5.44 21.84 -9.06
C ALA A 58 4.02 21.59 -8.51
N MET A 59 3.93 21.10 -7.27
CA MET A 59 2.65 20.87 -6.59
C MET A 59 2.09 22.12 -5.90
N SER A 60 2.78 23.27 -5.93
CA SER A 60 2.43 24.46 -5.14
C SER A 60 2.29 24.17 -3.64
N THR A 61 3.21 23.36 -3.08
CA THR A 61 3.23 22.96 -1.67
C THR A 61 4.55 23.32 -0.99
N GLU A 62 4.55 23.30 0.35
CA GLU A 62 5.75 23.51 1.15
C GLU A 62 6.76 22.34 1.01
N PRO A 63 8.07 22.60 0.84
CA PRO A 63 9.09 21.54 0.76
C PRO A 63 9.12 20.58 1.96
N SER A 64 8.74 21.06 3.16
CA SER A 64 8.59 20.23 4.36
C SER A 64 7.50 19.17 4.20
N THR A 65 6.43 19.47 3.47
CA THR A 65 5.33 18.53 3.19
C THR A 65 5.81 17.38 2.30
N ILE A 66 6.57 17.67 1.24
CA ILE A 66 7.13 16.64 0.36
C ILE A 66 8.21 15.82 1.06
N ARG A 67 9.10 16.45 1.84
CA ARG A 67 10.07 15.69 2.63
C ARG A 67 9.39 14.71 3.58
N ARG A 68 8.32 15.16 4.25
CA ARG A 68 7.55 14.33 5.18
C ARG A 68 6.78 13.22 4.47
N LEU A 69 6.24 13.49 3.28
CA LEU A 69 5.58 12.51 2.43
C LEU A 69 6.53 11.38 2.04
N LEU A 70 7.76 11.72 1.63
CA LEU A 70 8.73 10.77 1.06
C LEU A 70 9.71 10.18 2.08
N SER A 71 9.59 10.49 3.37
CA SER A 71 10.59 10.07 4.38
C SER A 71 9.99 9.58 5.69
N SER A 72 8.66 9.50 5.81
CA SER A 72 8.03 9.05 7.05
C SER A 72 6.77 8.24 6.77
N PRO A 73 6.51 7.16 7.53
CA PRO A 73 5.26 6.43 7.45
C PRO A 73 4.11 7.38 7.78
N LYS A 74 3.27 7.68 6.81
CA LYS A 74 2.08 8.54 6.94
C LYS A 74 1.00 8.03 6.02
N ASN A 75 -0.25 8.33 6.35
CA ASN A 75 -1.39 8.10 5.47
C ASN A 75 -1.66 9.38 4.67
N PRO A 76 -1.06 9.56 3.47
CA PRO A 76 -1.35 10.71 2.63
C PRO A 76 -2.80 10.66 2.15
N THR A 77 -3.35 11.83 1.81
CA THR A 77 -4.65 11.84 1.12
C THR A 77 -4.47 11.37 -0.32
N LEU A 78 -5.51 10.77 -0.91
CA LEU A 78 -5.52 10.42 -2.34
C LEU A 78 -5.23 11.63 -3.22
N ARG A 79 -5.69 12.82 -2.82
CA ARG A 79 -5.37 14.10 -3.48
C ARG A 79 -3.85 14.31 -3.57
N THR A 80 -3.16 14.21 -2.44
CA THR A 80 -1.70 14.42 -2.36
C THR A 80 -0.94 13.46 -3.28
N VAL A 81 -1.33 12.18 -3.27
CA VAL A 81 -0.71 11.16 -4.13
C VAL A 81 -0.98 11.45 -5.60
N THR A 82 -2.23 11.80 -5.95
CA THR A 82 -2.62 12.07 -7.34
C THR A 82 -1.90 13.30 -7.90
N GLU A 83 -1.78 14.38 -7.09
CA GLU A 83 -1.06 15.59 -7.47
C GLU A 83 0.45 15.32 -7.64
N ALA A 84 1.06 14.52 -6.76
CA ALA A 84 2.46 14.12 -6.88
C ALA A 84 2.70 13.27 -8.13
N ALA A 85 1.84 12.28 -8.40
CA ALA A 85 1.91 11.46 -9.61
C ALA A 85 1.80 12.33 -10.87
N ALA A 86 0.82 13.24 -10.93
CA ALA A 86 0.63 14.13 -12.06
C ALA A 86 1.82 15.08 -12.28
N ALA A 87 2.41 15.62 -11.21
CA ALA A 87 3.62 16.45 -11.28
C ALA A 87 4.84 15.68 -11.82
N LEU A 88 4.84 14.36 -11.69
CA LEU A 88 5.87 13.46 -12.21
C LEU A 88 5.48 12.83 -13.57
N GLY A 89 4.32 13.19 -14.15
CA GLY A 89 3.86 12.67 -15.44
C GLY A 89 3.16 11.30 -15.38
N PHE A 90 2.80 10.83 -14.19
CA PHE A 90 2.09 9.56 -13.99
C PHE A 90 0.59 9.77 -13.78
N ARG A 91 -0.17 8.69 -14.02
CA ARG A 91 -1.58 8.57 -13.65
C ARG A 91 -1.74 7.45 -12.63
N LEU A 92 -2.70 7.59 -11.73
CA LEU A 92 -3.11 6.49 -10.85
C LEU A 92 -4.18 5.64 -11.54
N THR A 93 -4.04 4.32 -11.45
CA THR A 93 -4.97 3.34 -12.03
C THR A 93 -5.28 2.25 -11.02
N LEU A 94 -6.46 1.65 -11.14
CA LEU A 94 -6.82 0.46 -10.38
C LEU A 94 -6.52 -0.78 -11.24
N GLU A 95 -5.76 -1.72 -10.69
CA GLU A 95 -5.47 -3.00 -11.31
C GLU A 95 -6.19 -4.13 -10.56
N ARG A 96 -6.47 -5.22 -11.27
CA ARG A 96 -7.05 -6.41 -10.63
C ARG A 96 -5.93 -7.18 -9.94
N LEU A 97 -6.23 -7.68 -8.73
CA LEU A 97 -5.37 -8.66 -8.07
C LEU A 97 -5.32 -9.97 -8.85
N ASP A 98 -4.18 -10.65 -8.74
CA ASP A 98 -3.95 -11.98 -9.32
C ASP A 98 -4.77 -13.05 -8.56
N GLU A 99 -5.18 -14.08 -9.29
CA GLU A 99 -5.76 -15.28 -8.69
C GLU A 99 -4.67 -16.18 -8.08
N PRO A 100 -4.99 -16.93 -7.00
CA PRO A 100 -6.27 -16.98 -6.27
C PRO A 100 -6.43 -15.88 -5.21
N GLY A 101 -5.44 -14.99 -5.07
CA GLY A 101 -5.39 -14.01 -3.98
C GLY A 101 -6.57 -13.05 -3.94
N ARG A 102 -7.09 -12.66 -5.11
CA ARG A 102 -8.28 -11.80 -5.22
C ARG A 102 -9.50 -12.39 -4.51
N ASP A 103 -9.81 -13.66 -4.78
CA ASP A 103 -11.00 -14.31 -4.26
C ASP A 103 -10.85 -14.56 -2.75
N LEU A 104 -9.64 -14.90 -2.28
CA LEU A 104 -9.33 -15.06 -0.85
C LEU A 104 -9.49 -13.75 -0.07
N LEU A 105 -8.92 -12.65 -0.58
CA LEU A 105 -9.03 -11.34 0.06
C LEU A 105 -10.49 -10.87 0.10
N THR A 106 -11.21 -11.02 -1.02
CA THR A 106 -12.62 -10.63 -1.12
C THR A 106 -13.48 -11.44 -0.16
N ALA A 107 -13.26 -12.76 -0.08
CA ALA A 107 -13.97 -13.63 0.86
C ALA A 107 -13.66 -13.28 2.31
N ALA A 108 -12.40 -12.99 2.66
CA ALA A 108 -12.02 -12.58 4.02
C ALA A 108 -12.77 -11.31 4.44
N LEU A 109 -12.80 -10.28 3.59
CA LEU A 109 -13.44 -9.00 3.91
C LEU A 109 -14.97 -9.09 3.94
N THR A 110 -15.57 -9.77 2.95
CA THR A 110 -17.04 -9.82 2.81
C THR A 110 -17.67 -10.84 3.76
N SER A 111 -17.09 -12.03 3.89
CA SER A 111 -17.63 -13.11 4.72
C SER A 111 -17.09 -13.13 6.14
N GLY A 112 -15.99 -12.42 6.42
CA GLY A 112 -15.33 -12.43 7.73
C GLY A 112 -14.69 -13.78 8.05
N ARG A 113 -14.22 -14.52 7.05
CA ARG A 113 -13.56 -15.83 7.24
C ARG A 113 -12.35 -15.97 6.33
N ALA A 114 -11.23 -16.42 6.88
CA ALA A 114 -10.03 -16.79 6.14
C ALA A 114 -9.87 -18.31 6.13
N ARG A 115 -10.11 -18.96 4.99
CA ARG A 115 -9.98 -20.43 4.85
C ARG A 115 -8.54 -20.88 4.57
N ASP A 116 -7.73 -19.96 4.03
CA ASP A 116 -6.34 -20.17 3.68
C ASP A 116 -5.56 -18.92 4.08
N LEU A 117 -4.86 -19.01 5.21
CA LEU A 117 -4.08 -17.89 5.75
C LEU A 117 -2.84 -17.60 4.91
N ALA A 118 -2.18 -18.63 4.37
CA ALA A 118 -1.00 -18.46 3.52
C ALA A 118 -1.37 -17.79 2.19
N GLY A 119 -2.50 -18.19 1.59
CA GLY A 119 -3.03 -17.53 0.40
C GLY A 119 -3.51 -16.10 0.67
N LEU A 120 -4.06 -15.82 1.86
CA LEU A 120 -4.43 -14.47 2.28
C LEU A 120 -3.20 -13.57 2.50
N GLU A 121 -2.15 -14.07 3.16
CA GLU A 121 -0.86 -13.40 3.30
C GLU A 121 -0.29 -13.05 1.92
N ALA A 122 -0.27 -14.01 0.99
CA ALA A 122 0.20 -13.80 -0.38
C ALA A 122 -0.66 -12.76 -1.13
N ALA A 123 -1.97 -12.76 -0.93
CA ALA A 123 -2.88 -11.76 -1.52
C ALA A 123 -2.58 -10.35 -1.01
N VAL A 124 -2.38 -10.20 0.31
CA VAL A 124 -2.00 -8.94 0.94
C VAL A 124 -0.63 -8.47 0.43
N GLY A 125 0.32 -9.39 0.21
CA GLY A 125 1.63 -9.09 -0.38
C GLY A 125 1.58 -8.53 -1.81
N GLN A 126 0.51 -8.74 -2.57
CA GLN A 126 0.38 -8.16 -3.92
C GLN A 126 0.33 -6.62 -3.90
N PHE A 127 -0.11 -6.01 -2.80
CA PHE A 127 -0.17 -4.55 -2.63
C PHE A 127 1.20 -3.89 -2.43
N ASP A 128 2.27 -4.67 -2.25
CA ASP A 128 3.64 -4.16 -2.28
C ASP A 128 4.07 -3.72 -3.70
N ARG A 129 3.30 -4.07 -4.73
CA ARG A 129 3.59 -3.74 -6.12
C ARG A 129 2.94 -2.41 -6.51
N ALA A 130 3.75 -1.39 -6.67
CA ALA A 130 3.37 -0.18 -7.40
C ALA A 130 4.27 -0.07 -8.65
N HIS A 131 3.65 0.22 -9.79
CA HIS A 131 4.34 0.41 -11.05
C HIS A 131 4.27 1.91 -11.41
N CYS A 132 5.42 2.57 -11.43
CA CYS A 132 5.60 3.88 -12.07
C CYS A 132 6.42 3.64 -13.34
#